data_AF-A0A1G8L574-F1
#
_entry.id   AF-A0A1G8L574-F1
#
_cell.length_a   1.000
_cell.length_b   1.000
_cell.length_c   1.000
_cell.angle_alpha   90.00
_cell.angle_beta   90.00
_cell.angle_gamma   90.00
#
_symmetry.space_group_name_H-M   'P 1'
#
loop_
_entity.id
_entity.type
_entity.pdbx_description
1 polymer ?
#
loop_
_entity_poly.entity_id
_entity_poly.type
_entity_poly.pdbx_seq_one_letter_code
_entity_poly.pdbx_strand_id
1 'polypeptide(L)' 'MNRDELESKLQMLKADYIRVQGDLEKLESVGGNAEPAAKELETIEKEIQAINLKLAV' A
#
# COMPACT_ATOMS: atom_id res chain seq x y z
N MET A 1 3.61 -19.03 3.38
CA MET A 1 4.62 -17.96 3.33
C MET A 1 5.52 -18.14 4.52
N ASN A 2 6.82 -18.28 4.30
CA ASN A 2 7.81 -18.18 5.35
C ASN A 2 8.05 -16.70 5.71
N ARG A 3 8.89 -16.45 6.70
CA ARG A 3 9.20 -15.09 7.16
C ARG A 3 9.78 -14.23 6.04
N ASP A 4 10.73 -14.74 5.27
CA ASP A 4 11.39 -14.00 4.18
C ASP A 4 10.41 -13.59 3.06
N GLU A 5 9.45 -14.46 2.72
CA GLU A 5 8.38 -14.16 1.77
C GLU A 5 7.43 -13.07 2.29
N LEU A 6 7.12 -13.09 3.59
CA LEU A 6 6.30 -12.05 4.22
C LEU A 6 7.03 -10.70 4.26
N GLU A 7 8.32 -10.69 4.60
CA GLU A 7 9.15 -9.48 4.60
C GLU A 7 9.30 -8.92 3.17
N SER A 8 9.50 -9.78 2.18
CA SER A 8 9.55 -9.40 0.77
C SER A 8 8.22 -8.81 0.30
N LYS A 9 7.09 -9.46 0.63
CA LYS A 9 5.76 -8.93 0.28
C LYS A 9 5.50 -7.59 0.99
N LEU A 10 5.91 -7.44 2.25
CA LEU A 10 5.78 -6.18 2.98
C LEU A 10 6.58 -5.05 2.31
N GLN A 11 7.80 -5.31 1.82
CA GLN A 11 8.58 -4.32 1.09
C GLN A 11 7.91 -3.91 -0.23
N MET A 12 7.36 -4.86 -0.97
CA MET A 12 6.60 -4.56 -2.20
C MET A 12 5.38 -3.69 -1.91
N LEU A 13 4.58 -4.05 -0.90
CA LEU A 13 3.39 -3.27 -0.52
C LEU A 13 3.75 -1.84 -0.09
N LYS A 14 4.88 -1.64 0.60
CA LYS A 14 5.35 -0.30 0.96
C LYS A 14 5.79 0.52 -0.25
N ALA A 15 6.45 -0.12 -1.22
CA ALA A 15 6.82 0.55 -2.47
C ALA A 15 5.58 0.96 -3.28
N ASP A 16 4.58 0.08 -3.35
CA ASP A 16 3.30 0.37 -3.99
C ASP A 16 2.55 1.50 -3.27
N TYR A 17 2.52 1.50 -1.94
CA TYR A 17 1.93 2.57 -1.15
C TYR A 17 2.49 3.95 -1.54
N ILE A 18 3.83 4.08 -1.59
CA ILE A 18 4.50 5.33 -1.94
C ILE A 18 4.15 5.76 -3.37
N ARG A 19 4.09 4.81 -4.31
CA ARG A 19 3.72 5.10 -5.71
C ARG A 19 2.30 5.63 -5.80
N VAL A 20 1.34 4.93 -5.19
CA VAL A 20 -0.08 5.29 -5.25
C VAL A 20 -0.35 6.61 -4.53
N GLN A 21 0.36 6.87 -3.43
CA GLN A 21 0.31 8.15 -2.74
C GLN A 21 0.76 9.30 -3.66
N GLY A 22 1.88 9.12 -4.37
CA GLY A 22 2.33 10.13 -5.33
C GLY A 22 1.37 10.33 -6.51
N ASP A 23 0.68 9.28 -6.94
CA ASP A 23 -0.36 9.37 -7.98
C ASP A 23 -1.62 10.09 -7.44
N LEU A 24 -2.00 9.83 -6.19
CA LEU A 24 -3.08 10.54 -5.50
C LEU A 24 -2.80 12.04 -5.42
N GLU A 25 -1.63 12.43 -4.92
CA GLU A 25 -1.23 13.84 -4.79
C GLU A 25 -1.26 14.57 -6.15
N LYS A 26 -0.81 13.91 -7.22
CA LYS A 26 -0.89 14.46 -8.59
C LYS A 26 -2.33 14.62 -9.05
N LEU A 27 -3.17 13.61 -8.83
CA LEU A 27 -4.59 13.65 -9.20
C LEU A 27 -5.31 14.80 -8.48
N GLU A 28 -5.08 14.96 -7.18
CA GLU A 28 -5.62 16.08 -6.41
C GLU A 28 -5.12 17.43 -6.92
N SER A 29 -3.83 17.54 -7.26
CA SER A 29 -3.23 18.78 -7.78
C SER A 29 -3.79 19.22 -9.14
N VAL A 30 -4.27 18.29 -9.96
CA VAL A 30 -4.87 18.60 -11.28
C VAL A 30 -6.40 18.63 -11.25
N GLY A 31 -7.02 18.45 -10.07
CA GLY A 31 -8.47 18.34 -9.93
C GLY A 31 -9.07 17.07 -10.56
N GLY A 32 -8.25 16.02 -10.71
CA GLY A 32 -8.65 14.71 -11.22
C GLY A 32 -9.40 13.87 -10.18
N ASN A 33 -9.94 12.74 -10.62
CA ASN A 33 -10.63 11.81 -9.72
C ASN A 33 -9.64 11.01 -8.87
N ALA A 34 -9.50 11.39 -7.60
CA ALA A 34 -8.63 10.77 -6.60
C ALA A 34 -9.25 9.56 -5.86
N GLU A 35 -10.57 9.34 -5.96
CA GLU A 35 -11.24 8.24 -5.23
C GLU A 35 -10.65 6.85 -5.49
N PRO A 36 -10.28 6.47 -6.74
CA PRO A 36 -9.72 5.14 -7.00
C PRO A 36 -8.37 4.95 -6.31
N ALA A 37 -7.50 5.95 -6.37
CA ALA A 37 -6.18 5.91 -5.73
C ALA A 37 -6.30 5.85 -4.20
N ALA A 38 -7.26 6.59 -3.62
CA ALA A 38 -7.53 6.53 -2.18
C ALA A 38 -8.02 5.14 -1.73
N LYS A 39 -8.88 4.48 -2.51
CA LYS A 39 -9.33 3.10 -2.23
C LYS A 39 -8.21 2.08 -2.35
N GLU A 40 -7.30 2.29 -3.31
CA GLU A 40 -6.12 1.44 -3.47
C GLU A 40 -5.18 1.57 -2.27
N LEU A 41 -4.93 2.79 -1.77
CA LEU A 41 -4.16 3.01 -0.54
C LEU A 41 -4.77 2.29 0.67
N GLU A 42 -6.09 2.42 0.90
CA GLU A 42 -6.76 1.74 2.01
C GLU A 42 -6.60 0.21 1.93
N THR A 43 -6.62 -0.33 0.71
CA THR A 43 -6.41 -1.76 0.47
C THR A 43 -4.98 -2.17 0.81
N ILE A 44 -3.99 -1.39 0.37
CA ILE A 44 -2.58 -1.63 0.66
C ILE A 44 -2.32 -1.56 2.17
N GLU A 45 -2.91 -0.60 2.89
CA GLU A 45 -2.78 -0.47 4.35
C GLU A 45 -3.33 -1.70 5.09
N LYS A 46 -4.49 -2.20 4.68
CA LYS A 46 -5.08 -3.42 5.23
C LYS A 46 -4.18 -4.64 5.00
N GLU A 47 -3.59 -4.77 3.81
CA GLU A 47 -2.66 -5.85 3.51
C GLU A 47 -1.36 -5.75 4.33
N ILE A 48 -0.78 -4.55 4.46
CA ILE A 48 0.40 -4.29 5.30
C ILE A 48 0.12 -4.69 6.75
N GLN A 49 -1.03 -4.29 7.30
CA GLN A 49 -1.44 -4.64 8.65
C GLN A 49 -1.55 -6.16 8.81
N ALA A 50 -2.18 -6.85 7.85
CA ALA A 50 -2.32 -8.30 7.87
C ALA A 50 -0.96 -9.03 7.84
N ILE A 51 0.02 -8.51 7.09
CA ILE A 51 1.37 -9.09 7.05
C ILE A 51 2.12 -8.83 8.37
N ASN A 52 2.06 -7.62 8.91
CA ASN A 52 2.69 -7.31 10.20
C ASN A 52 2.16 -8.20 11.33
N LEU A 53 0.85 -8.48 11.34
CA LEU A 53 0.26 -9.43 12.29
C LEU A 53 0.83 -10.85 12.13
N LYS A 54 1.07 -11.30 10.90
CA LYS A 54 1.67 -12.62 10.63
C LYS A 54 3.16 -12.69 10.98
N LEU A 55 3.88 -11.57 10.91
CA LEU A 55 5.30 -11.46 11.28
C LEU A 55 5.53 -11.35 12.79
N ALA A 56 4.50 -10.95 13.55
CA ALA A 56 4.52 -10.82 15.00
C ALA A 56 4.24 -12.16 15.73
N VAL A 57 3.89 -13.22 14.99
CA VAL A 57 3.66 -14.59 15.46
C VAL A 57 4.89 -15.44 15.17
#